data_AF-A0A822YPL1-F1
#
_entry.id   AF-A0A822YPL1-F1
#
_cell.length_a   1.000
_cell.length_b   1.000
_cell.length_c   1.000
_cell.angle_alpha   90.00
_cell.angle_beta   90.00
_cell.angle_gamma   90.00
#
_symmetry.space_group_name_H-M   'P 1'
#
loop_
_entity.id
_entity.type
_entity.pdbx_description
1 polymer ?
#
loop_
_entity_poly.entity_id
_entity_poly.type
_entity_poly.pdbx_seq_one_letter_code
_entity_poly.pdbx_strand_id
1 'polypeptide(L)'
;MSLELRSLPIGDKLMEKVRGMDINKDRLRLDGLIPPVMQTDPRDGISVEDAHKLLRLSQLEMLKSKLRQIQKSSIPYSEFVQICMEGCSNSDQALEFVKILDQFGTVIVLGECVFLRPEEGLL
;
A
#
# COMPACT_ATOMS: atom_id res chain seq x y z
N MET A 1 27.29 -25.29 46.64
CA MET A 1 27.30 -26.32 45.59
C MET A 1 27.83 -25.68 44.32
N SER A 2 29.12 -25.87 44.06
CA SER A 2 29.90 -25.20 43.03
C SER A 2 29.43 -25.61 41.63
N LEU A 3 29.19 -24.62 40.75
CA LEU A 3 28.95 -24.86 39.33
C LEU A 3 30.28 -25.18 38.66
N GLU A 4 30.58 -26.47 38.53
CA GLU A 4 31.67 -26.97 37.70
C GLU A 4 31.36 -26.64 36.23
N LEU A 5 31.76 -25.45 35.78
CA LEU A 5 31.86 -25.14 34.36
C LEU A 5 32.92 -26.06 33.76
N ARG A 6 32.47 -27.18 33.20
CA ARG A 6 33.32 -28.06 32.39
C ARG A 6 34.03 -27.20 31.35
N SER A 7 35.33 -27.05 31.50
CA SER A 7 36.15 -26.24 30.61
C SER A 7 36.03 -26.79 29.19
N LEU A 8 35.48 -25.96 28.30
CA LEU A 8 35.51 -26.27 26.88
C LEU A 8 36.98 -26.15 26.43
N PRO A 9 37.51 -27.13 25.67
CA PRO A 9 38.83 -26.96 25.07
C PRO A 9 38.83 -25.70 24.20
N ILE A 10 39.97 -25.03 24.05
CA ILE A 10 40.10 -23.79 23.27
C ILE A 10 41.29 -23.96 22.33
N GLY A 11 41.18 -23.41 21.11
CA GLY A 11 42.25 -23.43 20.11
C GLY A 11 42.47 -24.80 19.47
N ASP A 12 43.73 -25.19 19.29
CA ASP A 12 44.12 -26.40 18.54
C ASP A 12 43.54 -27.69 19.14
N LYS A 13 43.41 -27.72 20.47
CA LYS A 13 42.81 -28.84 21.21
C LYS A 13 41.32 -29.00 20.95
N LEU A 14 40.64 -27.91 20.54
CA LEU A 14 39.27 -27.92 20.06
C LEU A 14 39.21 -28.45 18.62
N MET A 15 40.14 -28.00 17.77
CA MET A 15 40.22 -28.45 16.37
C MET A 15 40.50 -29.93 16.25
N GLU A 16 41.38 -30.48 17.10
CA GLU A 16 41.68 -31.91 17.11
C GLU A 16 40.45 -32.75 17.50
N LYS A 17 39.67 -32.27 18.48
CA LYS A 17 38.40 -32.91 18.85
C LYS A 17 37.34 -32.83 17.74
N VAL A 18 37.18 -31.69 17.09
CA VAL A 18 36.22 -31.52 15.98
C VAL A 18 36.60 -32.39 14.79
N ARG A 19 37.89 -32.54 14.49
CA ARG A 19 38.37 -33.44 13.42
C ARG A 19 38.20 -34.93 13.76
N GLY A 20 38.31 -35.30 15.03
CA GLY A 20 38.11 -36.67 15.51
C GLY A 20 36.63 -37.06 15.66
N MET A 21 35.71 -36.10 15.67
CA MET A 21 34.28 -36.37 15.58
C MET A 21 33.96 -36.81 14.15
N ASP A 22 33.35 -37.98 13.99
CA ASP A 22 32.82 -38.46 12.71
C ASP A 22 31.57 -37.65 12.35
N ILE A 23 31.79 -36.38 11.97
CA ILE A 23 30.73 -35.42 11.63
C ILE A 23 29.93 -35.93 10.42
N ASN A 24 30.43 -36.94 9.68
CA ASN A 24 29.76 -37.49 8.50
C ASN A 24 28.64 -38.49 8.78
N LYS A 25 28.52 -39.03 10.00
CA LYS A 25 27.54 -40.10 10.25
C LYS A 25 26.10 -39.60 10.44
N ASP A 26 25.93 -38.37 10.93
CA ASP A 26 24.62 -37.77 11.23
C ASP A 26 24.35 -36.46 10.48
N ARG A 27 25.09 -36.16 9.39
CA ARG A 27 24.67 -35.05 8.52
C ARG A 27 23.41 -35.49 7.80
N LEU A 28 22.28 -34.89 8.19
CA LEU A 28 21.06 -34.90 7.40
C LEU A 28 21.42 -34.54 5.95
N ARG A 29 21.41 -35.55 5.06
CA ARG A 29 21.68 -35.33 3.63
C ARG A 29 20.55 -34.47 3.09
N LEU A 30 20.86 -33.19 2.87
CA LEU A 30 19.95 -32.21 2.30
C LEU A 30 19.74 -32.39 0.79
N ASP A 31 20.38 -33.41 0.19
CA ASP A 31 20.33 -33.74 -1.25
C ASP A 31 18.92 -34.15 -1.75
N GLY A 32 17.95 -34.31 -0.85
CA GLY A 32 16.54 -34.58 -1.18
C GLY A 32 15.58 -33.43 -0.87
N LEU A 33 16.06 -32.30 -0.32
CA LEU A 33 15.22 -31.13 -0.10
C LEU A 33 15.13 -30.35 -1.40
N ILE A 34 14.20 -30.76 -2.27
CA ILE A 34 13.69 -29.86 -3.31
C ILE A 34 13.00 -28.73 -2.53
N PRO A 35 13.44 -27.46 -2.64
CA PRO A 35 12.70 -26.35 -2.08
C PRO A 35 11.26 -26.47 -2.59
N PRO A 36 10.22 -26.30 -1.74
CA PRO A 36 8.86 -26.26 -2.23
C PRO A 36 8.85 -25.25 -3.38
N VAL A 37 8.45 -25.71 -4.57
CA VAL A 37 8.30 -24.83 -5.73
C VAL A 37 7.52 -23.64 -5.20
N MET A 38 8.10 -22.45 -5.28
CA MET A 38 7.35 -21.23 -5.00
C MET A 38 6.24 -21.23 -6.05
N GLN A 39 5.10 -21.77 -5.67
CA GLN A 39 3.84 -21.53 -6.34
C GLN A 39 3.66 -20.04 -6.15
N THR A 40 4.14 -19.27 -7.11
CA THR A 40 3.62 -17.93 -7.34
C THR A 40 2.16 -18.20 -7.61
N ASP A 41 1.34 -18.00 -6.57
CA ASP A 41 -0.10 -18.14 -6.73
C ASP A 41 -0.41 -17.14 -7.85
N PRO A 42 -1.15 -17.48 -8.92
CA PRO A 42 -1.49 -16.52 -9.97
C PRO A 42 -2.19 -15.26 -9.43
N ARG A 43 -2.59 -15.30 -8.15
CA ARG A 43 -3.16 -14.23 -7.32
C ARG A 43 -2.13 -13.35 -6.60
N ASP A 44 -0.84 -13.62 -6.71
CA ASP A 44 0.24 -12.79 -6.13
C ASP A 44 0.50 -11.50 -6.93
N GLY A 45 -0.23 -11.28 -8.03
CA GLY A 45 -0.21 -10.05 -8.82
C GLY A 45 -1.52 -9.26 -8.72
N ILE A 46 -1.43 -7.94 -8.86
CA ILE A 46 -2.62 -7.10 -9.06
C ILE A 46 -3.25 -7.43 -10.42
N SER A 47 -4.55 -7.74 -10.45
CA SER A 47 -5.26 -7.89 -11.73
C SER A 47 -5.38 -6.53 -12.42
N VAL A 48 -5.52 -6.55 -13.74
CA VAL A 48 -5.67 -5.32 -14.54
C VAL A 48 -6.89 -4.51 -14.05
N GLU A 49 -7.99 -5.19 -13.73
CA GLU A 49 -9.20 -4.59 -13.18
C GLU A 49 -8.94 -3.87 -11.84
N ASP A 50 -8.18 -4.50 -10.94
CA ASP A 50 -7.86 -3.90 -9.65
C ASP A 50 -6.87 -2.74 -9.79
N ALA A 51 -5.91 -2.83 -10.71
CA ALA A 51 -5.03 -1.71 -11.05
C ALA A 51 -5.82 -0.51 -11.59
N HIS A 52 -6.83 -0.74 -12.43
CA HIS A 52 -7.72 0.31 -12.91
C HIS A 52 -8.54 0.94 -11.77
N LYS A 53 -9.06 0.14 -10.82
CA LYS A 53 -9.76 0.67 -9.65
C LYS A 53 -8.84 1.54 -8.80
N LEU A 54 -7.61 1.09 -8.53
CA LEU A 54 -6.64 1.86 -7.76
C LEU A 54 -6.28 3.18 -8.45
N LEU A 55 -6.09 3.16 -9.78
CA LEU A 55 -5.82 4.37 -10.55
C LEU A 55 -6.99 5.37 -10.44
N ARG A 56 -8.24 4.90 -10.58
CA ARG A 56 -9.43 5.75 -10.42
C ARG A 56 -9.53 6.35 -9.01
N LEU A 57 -9.30 5.54 -7.98
CA LEU A 57 -9.29 6.02 -6.60
C LEU A 57 -8.20 7.05 -6.35
N SER A 58 -7.00 6.83 -6.91
CA SER A 58 -5.89 7.78 -6.82
C SER A 58 -6.22 9.13 -7.46
N GLN A 59 -6.84 9.13 -8.64
CA GLN A 59 -7.28 10.36 -9.31
C GLN A 59 -8.34 11.10 -8.49
N LEU A 60 -9.30 10.38 -7.91
CA LEU A 60 -10.32 10.97 -7.06
C LEU A 60 -9.72 11.59 -5.78
N GLU A 61 -8.79 10.90 -5.11
CA GLU A 61 -8.11 11.42 -3.91
C GLU A 61 -7.24 12.65 -4.22
N MET A 62 -6.61 12.70 -5.39
CA MET A 62 -5.91 13.90 -5.86
C MET A 62 -6.87 15.09 -6.01
N LEU A 63 -8.06 14.86 -6.58
CA LEU A 63 -9.09 15.89 -6.70
C LEU A 63 -9.58 16.39 -5.35
N LYS A 64 -9.89 15.47 -4.41
CA LYS A 64 -10.25 15.86 -3.04
C LYS A 64 -9.18 16.72 -2.39
N SER A 65 -7.91 16.34 -2.56
CA SER A 65 -6.77 17.08 -2.03
C SER A 65 -6.66 18.48 -2.64
N LYS A 66 -6.82 18.61 -3.96
CA LYS A 66 -6.85 19.92 -4.65
C LYS A 66 -7.98 20.80 -4.13
N LEU A 67 -9.19 20.26 -3.99
CA LEU A 67 -10.34 21.02 -3.48
C LEU A 67 -10.13 21.48 -2.04
N ARG A 68 -9.53 20.65 -1.18
CA ARG A 68 -9.18 21.01 0.21
C ARG A 68 -8.14 22.12 0.32
N GLN A 69 -7.26 22.29 -0.67
CA GLN A 69 -6.27 23.37 -0.68
C GLN A 69 -6.90 24.74 -0.99
N ILE A 70 -8.12 24.78 -1.53
CA ILE A 70 -8.84 26.02 -1.81
C ILE A 70 -9.32 26.59 -0.48
N GLN A 71 -8.81 27.78 -0.11
CA GLN A 71 -9.16 28.43 1.16
C GLN A 71 -10.60 28.96 1.20
N LYS A 72 -11.26 29.09 0.05
CA LYS A 72 -12.67 29.52 -0.05
C LYS A 72 -13.60 28.42 0.47
N SER A 73 -14.70 28.81 1.11
CA SER A 73 -15.76 27.87 1.53
C SER A 73 -16.62 27.38 0.36
N SER A 74 -16.68 28.16 -0.72
CA SER A 74 -17.43 27.83 -1.93
C SER A 74 -16.76 28.39 -3.19
N ILE A 75 -17.04 27.74 -4.33
CA ILE A 75 -16.63 28.15 -5.67
C ILE A 75 -17.81 28.01 -6.68
N PRO A 76 -17.76 28.69 -7.83
CA PRO A 76 -18.73 28.47 -8.91
C PRO A 76 -18.67 27.04 -9.43
N TYR A 77 -19.82 26.52 -9.89
CA TYR A 77 -19.91 25.18 -10.49
C TYR A 77 -18.98 25.02 -11.70
N SER A 78 -18.83 26.04 -12.53
CA SER A 78 -17.91 26.02 -13.67
C SER A 78 -16.45 25.87 -13.26
N GLU A 79 -16.01 26.55 -12.19
CA GLU A 79 -14.66 26.44 -11.63
C GLU A 79 -14.45 25.01 -11.07
N PHE A 80 -15.44 24.46 -10.38
CA PHE A 80 -15.41 23.09 -9.87
C PHE A 80 -15.27 22.05 -10.99
N VAL A 81 -16.06 22.16 -12.05
CA VAL A 81 -15.98 21.25 -13.21
C VAL A 81 -14.63 21.36 -13.90
N GLN A 82 -14.07 22.57 -14.03
CA GLN A 82 -12.74 22.77 -14.61
C GLN A 82 -11.66 22.06 -13.79
N ILE A 83 -11.69 22.19 -12.45
CA ILE A 83 -10.77 21.48 -11.55
C ILE A 83 -10.88 19.96 -11.76
N CYS A 84 -12.10 19.44 -11.92
CA CYS A 84 -12.34 18.03 -12.22
C CYS A 84 -11.75 17.62 -13.57
N MET A 85 -11.92 18.41 -14.62
CA MET A 85 -11.35 18.14 -15.95
C MET A 85 -9.82 18.13 -15.94
N GLU A 86 -9.18 19.05 -15.22
CA GLU A 86 -7.72 19.09 -15.08
C GLU A 86 -7.15 17.89 -14.31
N GLY A 87 -7.96 17.26 -13.46
CA GLY A 87 -7.58 16.08 -12.67
C GLY A 87 -7.87 14.74 -13.33
N CYS A 88 -8.55 14.72 -14.48
CA CYS A 88 -9.03 13.50 -15.13
C CYS A 88 -8.38 13.26 -16.49
N SER A 89 -8.46 12.02 -16.96
CA SER A 89 -7.92 11.64 -18.27
C SER A 89 -8.86 12.01 -19.43
N ASN A 90 -10.15 12.21 -19.18
CA ASN A 90 -11.16 12.61 -20.17
C ASN A 90 -12.36 13.31 -19.49
N SER A 91 -13.22 13.94 -20.31
CA SER A 91 -14.39 14.69 -19.83
C SER A 91 -15.46 13.83 -19.18
N ASP A 92 -15.70 12.61 -19.69
CA ASP A 92 -16.74 11.73 -19.16
C ASP A 92 -16.42 11.29 -17.72
N GLN A 93 -15.16 10.97 -17.48
CA GLN A 93 -14.64 10.66 -16.14
C GLN A 93 -14.74 11.87 -15.21
N ALA A 94 -14.43 13.07 -15.71
CA ALA A 94 -14.56 14.29 -14.91
C ALA A 94 -16.01 14.53 -14.46
N LEU A 95 -16.98 14.33 -15.36
CA LEU A 95 -18.41 14.44 -15.04
C LEU A 95 -18.87 13.36 -14.05
N GLU A 96 -18.34 12.15 -14.14
CA GLU A 96 -18.60 11.09 -13.16
C GLU A 96 -18.07 11.48 -11.78
N PHE A 97 -16.85 12.01 -11.70
CA PHE A 97 -16.26 12.46 -10.43
C PHE A 97 -16.99 13.65 -9.82
N VAL A 98 -17.46 14.61 -10.63
CA VAL A 98 -18.33 15.71 -10.16
C VAL A 98 -19.55 15.15 -9.40
N LYS A 99 -20.22 14.14 -9.97
CA LYS A 99 -21.38 13.49 -9.33
C LYS A 99 -21.00 12.73 -8.07
N ILE A 100 -19.90 11.96 -8.12
CA ILE A 100 -19.42 11.17 -6.99
C ILE A 100 -19.07 12.09 -5.82
N LEU A 101 -18.34 13.18 -6.05
CA LEU A 101 -17.92 14.11 -5.00
C LEU A 101 -19.12 14.74 -4.27
N ASP A 102 -20.18 15.09 -5.00
CA ASP A 102 -21.43 15.60 -4.43
C ASP A 102 -22.23 14.50 -3.71
N GLN A 103 -22.40 13.33 -4.35
CA GLN A 103 -23.14 12.20 -3.80
C GLN A 103 -22.57 11.71 -2.46
N PHE A 104 -21.24 11.70 -2.31
CA PHE A 104 -20.57 11.30 -1.08
C PHE A 104 -20.37 12.46 -0.10
N GLY A 105 -20.93 13.64 -0.38
CA GLY A 105 -20.83 14.81 0.49
C GLY A 105 -19.40 15.30 0.70
N THR A 106 -18.50 15.03 -0.25
CA THR A 106 -17.16 15.65 -0.25
C THR A 106 -17.25 17.13 -0.62
N VAL A 107 -18.21 17.45 -1.49
CA VAL A 107 -18.67 18.81 -1.76
C VAL A 107 -20.20 18.80 -1.69
N ILE A 108 -20.82 19.98 -1.68
CA ILE A 108 -22.27 20.12 -1.86
C ILE A 108 -22.52 21.08 -3.03
N VAL A 109 -23.19 20.62 -4.07
CA VAL A 109 -23.60 21.41 -5.22
C VAL A 109 -25.01 21.96 -5.00
N LEU A 110 -25.14 23.27 -4.94
CA LEU A 110 -26.40 24.01 -4.78
C LEU A 110 -26.54 25.02 -5.92
N GLY A 111 -27.22 24.61 -6.98
CA GLY A 111 -27.33 25.40 -8.20
C GLY A 111 -25.95 25.63 -8.82
N GLU A 112 -25.60 26.90 -9.04
CA GLU A 112 -24.31 27.31 -9.62
C GLU A 112 -23.17 27.45 -8.60
N CYS A 113 -23.39 27.03 -7.35
CA CYS A 113 -22.49 27.22 -6.22
C CYS A 113 -22.07 25.86 -5.64
N VAL A 114 -20.79 25.66 -5.34
CA VAL A 114 -20.24 24.40 -4.83
C VAL A 114 -19.51 24.64 -3.52
N PHE A 115 -20.06 24.13 -2.43
CA PHE A 115 -19.47 24.22 -1.11
C PHE A 115 -18.39 23.15 -0.93
N LEU A 116 -17.17 23.57 -0.59
CA LEU A 116 -15.99 22.70 -0.55
C LEU A 116 -15.70 22.09 0.83
N ARG A 117 -16.34 22.62 1.88
CA ARG A 117 -16.17 22.20 3.27
C ARG A 117 -17.52 22.00 3.95
N PRO A 118 -18.29 20.98 3.51
CA PRO A 118 -19.59 20.69 4.10
C PRO A 118 -19.53 20.37 5.60
N GLU A 119 -18.36 19.95 6.10
CA GLU A 119 -18.10 19.69 7.52
C GLU A 119 -18.02 20.95 8.40
N GLU A 120 -17.71 22.11 7.83
CA GLU A 120 -17.55 23.35 8.60
C GLU A 120 -18.90 23.99 9.00
N GLY A 121 -20.02 23.48 8.47
CA GLY A 121 -21.37 23.95 8.80
C GLY A 121 -21.69 25.34 8.23
N LEU A 122 -22.94 25.54 7.84
CA LEU A 122 -23.49 26.87 7.54
C LEU A 122 -23.73 27.61 8.87
N LEU A 123 -22.69 28.24 9.43
CA LEU A 123 -22.80 29.16 10.57
C LEU A 123 -22.41 30.58 10.15
#